data_AF-A0A2Z4BX79-F1
#
_entry.id   AF-A0A2Z4BX79-F1
#
_cell.length_a   1.000
_cell.length_b   1.000
_cell.length_c   1.000
_cell.angle_alpha   90.00
_cell.angle_beta   90.00
_cell.angle_gamma   90.00
#
_symmetry.space_group_name_H-M   'P 1'
#
loop_
_entity.id
_entity.type
_entity.pdbx_description
1 polymer ?
#
loop_
_entity_poly.entity_id
_entity_poly.type
_entity_poly.pdbx_seq_one_letter_code
_entity_poly.pdbx_strand_id
1 'polypeptide(L)'
;SLESMYFLKYGTLKSMSEQNLVDCSWCCGNQGCNGGWPYQAYDYIIKNGIEGESDYPYTAQDDTCTYDASQSFTSISSYVETPSGDEIALQEAVQNEGPVSVCIDA
;
A
#
# COMPACT_ATOMS: atom_id res chain seq x y z
N SER A 1 1.63 6.59 -0.28
CA SER A 1 2.89 6.40 0.48
C SER A 1 3.86 5.50 -0.25
N LEU A 2 3.48 4.27 -0.63
CA LEU A 2 4.40 3.28 -1.21
C LEU A 2 4.98 3.72 -2.55
N GLU A 3 4.19 4.28 -3.45
CA GLU A 3 4.66 4.86 -4.72
C GLU A 3 5.69 5.97 -4.51
N SER A 4 5.47 6.81 -3.50
CA SER A 4 6.39 7.89 -3.14
C SER A 4 7.72 7.33 -2.60
N MET A 5 7.66 6.30 -1.75
CA MET A 5 8.87 5.60 -1.28
C MET A 5 9.60 4.91 -2.43
N TYR A 6 8.87 4.33 -3.38
CA TYR A 6 9.45 3.76 -4.60
C TYR A 6 10.15 4.83 -5.42
N PHE A 7 9.52 5.99 -5.63
CA PHE A 7 10.14 7.12 -6.31
C PHE A 7 11.40 7.63 -5.60
N LEU A 8 11.37 7.80 -4.28
CA LEU A 8 12.53 8.23 -3.50
C LEU A 8 13.71 7.25 -3.63
N LYS A 9 13.43 5.95 -3.72
CA LYS A 9 14.45 4.91 -3.83
C LYS A 9 15.00 4.74 -5.25
N TYR A 10 14.16 4.80 -6.28
CA TYR A 10 14.51 4.42 -7.65
C TYR A 10 14.50 5.60 -8.64
N GLY A 11 14.04 6.79 -8.23
CA GLY A 11 13.96 7.99 -9.07
C GLY A 11 12.90 7.93 -10.15
N THR A 12 12.02 6.92 -10.16
CA THR A 12 10.97 6.73 -11.16
C THR A 12 9.63 6.54 -10.48
N LEU A 13 8.63 7.29 -10.93
CA LEU A 13 7.27 7.18 -10.39
C LEU A 13 6.56 6.07 -11.17
N LYS A 14 6.09 5.04 -10.45
CA LYS A 14 5.30 3.95 -11.03
C LYS A 14 4.01 3.81 -10.23
N SER A 15 2.89 3.74 -10.97
CA SER A 15 1.58 3.55 -10.39
C SER A 15 1.40 2.10 -9.96
N MET A 16 0.96 1.89 -8.73
CA MET A 16 0.70 0.59 -8.12
C MET A 16 -0.79 0.26 -8.22
N SER A 17 -1.11 -1.03 -8.32
CA SER A 17 -2.50 -1.47 -8.43
C SER A 17 -3.21 -1.42 -7.08
N GLU A 18 -4.21 -0.57 -6.95
CA GLU A 18 -5.15 -0.63 -5.83
C GLU A 18 -6.00 -1.89 -5.89
N GLN A 19 -6.38 -2.34 -7.09
CA GLN A 19 -7.23 -3.53 -7.26
C GLN A 19 -6.57 -4.81 -6.76
N ASN A 20 -5.25 -4.94 -6.95
CA ASN A 20 -4.48 -6.02 -6.36
C ASN A 20 -4.67 -6.06 -4.84
N LEU A 21 -4.68 -4.90 -4.16
CA LEU A 21 -4.95 -4.84 -2.72
C LEU A 21 -6.41 -5.11 -2.40
N VAL A 22 -7.35 -4.57 -3.17
CA VAL A 22 -8.80 -4.82 -2.99
C VAL A 22 -9.08 -6.31 -3.02
N ASP A 23 -8.52 -7.07 -3.96
CA ASP A 23 -8.89 -8.48 -4.17
C ASP A 23 -8.03 -9.46 -3.36
N CYS A 24 -6.75 -9.16 -3.13
CA CYS A 24 -5.78 -10.16 -2.66
C CYS A 24 -5.36 -10.02 -1.20
N SER A 25 -5.62 -8.87 -0.58
CA SER A 25 -5.14 -8.61 0.79
C SER A 25 -6.08 -9.10 1.90
N TRP A 26 -7.15 -9.83 1.56
CA TRP A 26 -8.13 -10.33 2.53
C TRP A 26 -7.52 -11.29 3.55
N CYS A 27 -6.49 -12.04 3.15
CA CYS A 27 -5.73 -12.91 4.05
C CYS A 27 -4.96 -12.15 5.15
N CYS A 28 -4.74 -10.85 4.97
CA CYS A 28 -4.13 -9.96 5.96
C CYS A 28 -5.17 -9.13 6.72
N GLY A 29 -6.47 -9.33 6.44
CA GLY A 29 -7.59 -8.78 7.19
C GLY A 29 -8.28 -7.55 6.57
N ASN A 30 -7.86 -7.11 5.37
CA ASN A 30 -8.62 -6.14 4.58
C ASN A 30 -9.92 -6.77 4.06
N GLN A 31 -10.89 -5.94 3.67
CA GLN A 31 -12.25 -6.35 3.32
C GLN A 31 -12.70 -5.80 1.96
N GLY A 32 -11.74 -5.59 1.06
CA GLY A 32 -12.00 -5.04 -0.28
C GLY A 32 -12.73 -3.70 -0.21
N CYS A 33 -13.84 -3.60 -0.92
CA CYS A 33 -14.69 -2.41 -0.97
C CYS A 33 -15.38 -2.07 0.36
N ASN A 34 -15.36 -2.98 1.35
CA ASN A 34 -15.90 -2.73 2.69
C ASN A 34 -14.86 -2.11 3.64
N GLY A 35 -13.68 -1.76 3.12
CA GLY A 35 -12.63 -1.07 3.84
C GLY A 35 -11.42 -1.95 4.13
N GLY A 36 -10.43 -1.33 4.75
CA GLY A 36 -9.15 -1.96 5.06
C GLY A 36 -8.22 -0.98 5.76
N TRP A 37 -7.09 -1.50 6.22
CA TRP A 37 -6.08 -0.72 6.92
C TRP A 37 -4.77 -0.68 6.13
N PRO A 38 -4.08 0.47 6.06
CA PRO A 38 -2.79 0.57 5.37
C PRO A 38 -1.75 -0.46 5.85
N TYR A 39 -1.67 -0.71 7.17
CA TYR A 39 -0.71 -1.68 7.72
C TYR A 39 -0.99 -3.13 7.25
N GLN A 40 -2.26 -3.52 7.09
CA GLN A 40 -2.63 -4.84 6.57
C GLN A 40 -2.32 -4.97 5.07
N ALA A 41 -2.47 -3.88 4.32
CA ALA A 41 -2.01 -3.84 2.94
C ALA A 41 -0.48 -3.99 2.87
N TYR A 42 0.27 -3.32 3.75
CA TYR A 42 1.72 -3.50 3.84
C TYR A 42 2.12 -4.93 4.21
N ASP A 43 1.42 -5.57 5.15
CA ASP A 43 1.65 -6.98 5.47
C ASP A 43 1.48 -7.89 4.24
N TYR A 44 0.48 -7.63 3.40
CA TYR A 44 0.30 -8.33 2.13
C TYR A 44 1.48 -8.10 1.18
N ILE A 45 1.91 -6.84 1.02
CA ILE A 45 3.00 -6.46 0.11
C ILE A 45 4.35 -7.02 0.57
N ILE A 46 4.60 -7.11 1.88
CA ILE A 46 5.80 -7.76 2.45
C ILE A 46 5.83 -9.25 2.06
N LYS A 47 4.68 -9.93 2.14
CA LYS A 47 4.59 -11.37 1.87
C LYS A 47 4.64 -11.72 0.39
N ASN A 48 4.06 -10.88 -0.47
CA ASN A 48 3.82 -11.22 -1.87
C ASN A 48 4.52 -10.29 -2.84
N GLY A 49 4.53 -8.99 -2.55
CA GLY A 49 4.81 -7.91 -3.50
C GLY A 49 3.53 -7.22 -3.98
N ILE A 50 3.66 -6.39 -5.01
CA ILE A 50 2.52 -5.67 -5.61
C ILE A 50 2.72 -5.46 -7.12
N GLU A 51 1.64 -5.63 -7.88
CA GLU A 51 1.57 -5.37 -9.32
C GLU A 51 1.35 -3.87 -9.62
N GLY A 52 1.62 -3.47 -10.86
CA GLY A 52 1.34 -2.11 -11.34
C GLY A 52 -0.10 -1.96 -11.80
N GLU A 53 -0.60 -0.72 -11.80
CA GLU A 53 -1.95 -0.41 -12.28
C GLU A 53 -2.18 -0.84 -13.74
N SER A 54 -1.13 -0.83 -14.57
CA SER A 54 -1.22 -1.33 -15.95
C SER A 54 -1.42 -2.83 -16.07
N ASP A 55 -0.92 -3.59 -15.08
CA ASP A 55 -0.88 -5.06 -15.09
C ASP A 55 -2.11 -5.63 -14.35
N TYR A 56 -2.64 -4.87 -13.38
CA TYR A 56 -3.86 -5.19 -12.62
C TYR A 56 -4.72 -3.92 -12.45
N PRO A 57 -5.53 -3.55 -13.46
CA PRO A 57 -6.28 -2.29 -13.45
C PRO A 57 -7.41 -2.22 -12.42
N TYR A 58 -7.74 -1.01 -11.98
CA TYR A 58 -8.84 -0.73 -11.05
C TYR A 58 -10.23 -0.96 -11.65
N THR A 59 -11.08 -1.71 -10.94
CA THR A 59 -12.46 -2.04 -11.33
C THR A 59 -13.51 -1.49 -10.37
N ALA A 60 -13.11 -0.93 -9.24
CA ALA A 60 -14.00 -0.37 -8.21
C ALA A 60 -15.04 -1.35 -7.65
N GLN A 61 -14.71 -2.63 -7.64
CA GLN A 61 -15.53 -3.70 -7.07
C GLN A 61 -14.64 -4.80 -6.48
N ASP A 62 -15.23 -5.65 -5.64
CA ASP A 62 -14.56 -6.86 -5.17
C ASP A 62 -14.54 -7.90 -6.30
N ASP A 63 -13.35 -8.39 -6.63
CA ASP A 63 -13.15 -9.45 -7.62
C ASP A 63 -12.36 -10.63 -7.02
N THR A 64 -12.22 -11.69 -7.81
CA THR A 64 -11.34 -12.81 -7.42
C THR A 64 -9.90 -12.38 -7.60
N CYS A 65 -9.07 -12.56 -6.57
CA CYS A 65 -7.63 -12.28 -6.65
C CYS A 65 -6.97 -13.03 -7.82
N THR A 66 -6.41 -12.27 -8.77
CA THR A 66 -5.64 -12.79 -9.92
C THR A 66 -4.16 -12.41 -9.88
N TYR A 67 -3.62 -12.16 -8.69
CA TYR A 67 -2.23 -11.74 -8.52
C TYR A 67 -1.23 -12.66 -9.24
N ASP A 68 -0.34 -12.07 -10.05
CA ASP A 68 0.77 -12.77 -10.70
C ASP A 68 2.12 -12.27 -10.16
N ALA A 69 2.83 -13.15 -9.45
CA ALA A 69 4.15 -12.84 -8.91
C ALA A 69 5.19 -12.46 -9.98
N SER A 70 5.00 -12.86 -11.23
CA SER A 70 5.90 -12.49 -12.35
C SER A 70 5.70 -11.04 -12.83
N GLN A 71 4.54 -10.44 -12.56
CA GLN A 71 4.21 -9.04 -12.88
C GLN A 71 4.48 -8.10 -11.70
N SER A 72 4.67 -8.65 -10.51
CA SER A 72 5.10 -7.91 -9.33
C SER A 72 6.43 -7.21 -9.56
N PHE A 73 6.47 -5.90 -9.34
CA PHE A 73 7.66 -5.09 -9.62
C PHE A 73 8.34 -4.56 -8.36
N THR A 74 7.72 -4.71 -7.19
CA THR A 74 8.28 -4.25 -5.93
C THR A 74 7.64 -4.92 -4.72
N SER A 75 8.35 -4.86 -3.61
CA SER A 75 7.90 -5.22 -2.27
C SER A 75 8.59 -4.29 -1.26
N ILE A 76 8.21 -4.38 0.02
CA ILE A 76 8.84 -3.68 1.14
C ILE A 76 9.30 -4.68 2.19
N SER A 77 10.27 -4.29 3.01
CA SER A 77 10.76 -5.12 4.11
C SER A 77 9.97 -4.94 5.41
N SER A 78 9.43 -3.74 5.62
CA SER A 78 8.82 -3.32 6.89
C SER A 78 8.07 -2.00 6.72
N TYR A 79 7.25 -1.66 7.71
CA TYR A 79 6.66 -0.35 7.91
C TYR A 79 6.85 0.07 9.37
N VAL A 80 6.64 1.36 9.65
CA VAL A 80 6.68 1.93 11.01
C VAL A 80 5.36 2.66 11.24
N GLU A 81 4.78 2.48 12.42
CA GLU A 81 3.60 3.21 12.86
C GLU A 81 4.03 4.38 13.76
N THR A 82 3.53 5.57 13.45
CA THR A 82 3.66 6.72 14.35
C THR A 82 2.76 6.54 15.58
N PRO A 83 3.14 7.08 16.75
CA PRO A 83 2.25 7.07 17.91
C PRO A 83 0.90 7.72 17.59
N SER A 84 -0.19 7.09 18.01
CA SER A 84 -1.54 7.57 17.73
C SER A 84 -1.79 8.94 18.36
N GLY A 85 -2.27 9.89 17.55
CA GLY A 85 -2.57 11.26 17.97
C GLY A 85 -1.35 12.16 18.17
N ASP A 86 -0.13 11.70 17.85
CA ASP A 86 1.08 12.51 17.95
C ASP A 86 1.39 13.22 16.64
N GLU A 87 0.89 14.45 16.51
CA GLU A 87 1.12 15.27 15.31
C GLU A 87 2.58 15.72 15.14
N ILE A 88 3.37 15.78 16.23
CA ILE A 88 4.80 16.10 16.14
C ILE A 88 5.53 14.92 15.51
N ALA A 89 5.27 13.70 15.99
CA ALA A 89 5.85 12.49 15.39
C ALA A 89 5.42 12.31 13.92
N LEU A 90 4.15 12.62 13.59
CA LEU A 90 3.68 12.59 12.21
C LEU A 90 4.40 13.64 11.33
N GLN A 91 4.55 14.87 11.84
CA GLN A 91 5.27 15.94 11.14
C GLN A 91 6.73 15.53 10.87
N GLU A 92 7.41 14.99 11.89
CA GLU A 92 8.80 14.51 11.77
C GLU A 92 8.91 13.38 10.75
N ALA A 93 7.97 12.42 10.75
CA ALA A 93 7.96 11.33 9.77
C ALA A 93 7.77 11.85 8.34
N VAL A 94 6.84 12.80 8.13
CA VAL A 94 6.64 13.42 6.81
C VAL A 94 7.88 14.17 6.34
N GLN A 95 8.54 14.90 7.24
CA GLN A 95 9.73 15.69 6.91
C GLN A 95 10.95 14.82 6.58
N ASN A 96 11.17 13.75 7.35
CA ASN A 96 12.42 13.00 7.30
C ASN A 96 12.34 11.74 6.43
N GLU A 97 11.17 11.10 6.34
CA GLU A 97 10.99 9.82 5.64
C GLU A 97 10.21 9.97 4.33
N GLY A 98 9.20 10.84 4.31
CA GLY A 98 8.35 11.10 3.14
C GLY A 98 6.86 10.87 3.41
N PRO A 99 6.02 10.75 2.36
CA PRO A 99 4.57 10.67 2.52
C PRO A 99 4.09 9.50 3.38
N VAL A 100 3.36 9.82 4.46
CA VAL A 100 2.82 8.87 5.44
C VAL A 100 1.35 8.56 5.13
N SER A 101 0.94 7.30 5.26
CA SER A 101 -0.49 6.93 5.20
C SER A 101 -1.18 7.24 6.52
N VAL A 102 -2.34 7.89 6.46
CA VAL A 102 -3.13 8.28 7.63
C VAL A 102 -4.59 7.85 7.47
N CYS A 103 -5.27 7.57 8.58
CA CYS A 103 -6.71 7.37 8.64
C CYS A 103 -7.35 8.54 9.40
N ILE A 104 -8.44 9.09 8.90
CA ILE A 104 -9.17 10.22 9.51
C ILE A 104 -10.66 9.86 9.64
N ASP A 105 -11.36 10.52 10.56
CA ASP A 105 -12.83 10.55 10.57
C ASP A 105 -13.32 11.52 9.49
N ALA A 106 -14.19 11.05 8.60
CA ALA A 106 -14.51 11.70 7.32
C ALA A 106 -15.75 12.62 7.40
#